data_AF-A0A8S3H959-F1
#
_entry.id   AF-A0A8S3H959-F1
#
_cell.length_a   1.000
_cell.length_b   1.000
_cell.length_c   1.000
_cell.angle_alpha   90.00
_cell.angle_beta   90.00
_cell.angle_gamma   90.00
#
_symmetry.space_group_name_H-M   'P 1'
#
loop_
_entity.id
_entity.type
_entity.pdbx_description
1 polymer ?
#
loop_
_entity_poly.entity_id
_entity_poly.type
_entity_poly.pdbx_seq_one_letter_code
_entity_poly.pdbx_strand_id
1 'polypeptide(L)'
;RTLLQCGADVNAHDALRNTPLHVFLSSSSIRNENLLKLLCDYGAHLDYVNNLREKAIDVTTNLAAKQLIKSKMQLNLKCRCARLIQLNNVPFHGELTSSLVRLVEE
;
A
#
# COMPACT_ATOMS: atom_id res chain seq x y z
N ARG A 1 14.57 -7.30 -3.96
CA ARG A 1 14.17 -8.69 -3.65
C ARG A 1 14.84 -9.20 -2.38
N THR A 2 16.17 -9.24 -2.30
CA THR A 2 16.92 -9.74 -1.12
C THR A 2 16.46 -9.10 0.19
N LEU A 3 16.33 -7.77 0.24
CA LEU A 3 15.87 -7.07 1.45
C LEU A 3 14.49 -7.57 1.93
N LEU A 4 13.54 -7.69 1.01
CA LEU A 4 12.19 -8.18 1.33
C LEU A 4 12.20 -9.65 1.80
N GLN A 5 13.06 -10.49 1.21
CA GLN A 5 13.27 -11.87 1.68
C GLN A 5 13.87 -11.94 3.09
N CYS A 6 14.70 -10.97 3.46
CA CYS A 6 15.24 -10.84 4.81
C CYS A 6 14.24 -10.21 5.82
N GLY A 7 12.98 -9.97 5.42
CA GLY A 7 11.95 -9.40 6.30
C GLY A 7 11.98 -7.87 6.39
N ALA A 8 12.61 -7.18 5.43
CA ALA A 8 12.47 -5.73 5.35
C ALA A 8 11.00 -5.34 5.20
N ASP A 9 10.57 -4.35 5.98
CA ASP A 9 9.21 -3.83 5.93
C ASP A 9 8.95 -3.16 4.58
N VAL A 10 8.03 -3.73 3.81
CA VAL A 10 7.63 -3.23 2.48
C VAL A 10 6.86 -1.91 2.55
N ASN A 11 6.38 -1.54 3.74
CA ASN A 11 5.62 -0.32 4.01
C ASN A 11 6.40 0.68 4.86
N ALA A 12 7.71 0.48 5.05
CA ALA A 12 8.55 1.39 5.82
C ALA A 12 8.43 2.84 5.34
N HIS A 13 8.52 3.80 6.27
CA HIS A 13 8.39 5.22 5.95
C HIS A 13 9.76 5.90 5.90
N ASP A 14 9.97 6.74 4.89
CA ASP A 14 11.05 7.73 4.90
C ASP A 14 10.70 8.96 5.76
N ALA A 15 11.59 9.97 5.78
CA ALA A 15 11.38 11.22 6.52
C ALA A 15 10.14 12.03 6.07
N LEU A 16 9.62 11.78 4.86
CA LEU A 16 8.43 12.41 4.31
C LEU A 16 7.18 11.52 4.41
N ARG A 17 7.26 10.41 5.15
CA ARG A 17 6.24 9.36 5.21
C ARG A 17 5.93 8.73 3.84
N ASN A 18 6.87 8.76 2.91
CA ASN A 18 6.76 7.99 1.69
C ASN A 18 7.06 6.52 2.00
N THR A 19 6.17 5.64 1.55
CA THR A 19 6.44 4.20 1.48
C THR A 19 7.35 3.90 0.28
N PRO A 20 7.99 2.70 0.21
CA PRO A 20 8.72 2.27 -0.99
C PRO A 20 7.90 2.40 -2.28
N LEU A 21 6.57 2.27 -2.17
CA LEU A 21 5.65 2.42 -3.29
C LEU A 21 5.51 3.88 -3.74
N HIS A 22 5.48 4.85 -2.83
CA HIS A 22 5.50 6.29 -3.17
C HIS A 22 6.78 6.64 -3.94
N VAL A 23 7.94 6.20 -3.44
CA VAL A 23 9.25 6.46 -4.06
C VAL A 23 9.37 5.79 -5.44
N PHE A 24 8.87 4.56 -5.56
CA PHE A 24 8.84 3.84 -6.83
C PHE A 24 8.00 4.58 -7.89
N LEU A 25 6.87 5.15 -7.48
CA LEU A 25 5.90 5.79 -8.37
C LEU A 25 6.18 7.27 -8.67
N SER A 26 6.96 7.94 -7.82
CA SER A 26 7.46 9.31 -8.07
C SER A 26 8.60 9.33 -9.10
N SER A 27 9.29 8.21 -9.30
CA SER A 27 10.32 8.11 -10.32
C SER A 27 9.70 8.11 -11.72
N SER A 28 10.19 9.00 -12.60
CA SER A 28 9.80 9.07 -14.01
C SER A 28 10.15 7.81 -14.81
N SER A 29 10.95 6.91 -14.24
CA SER A 29 11.40 5.66 -14.85
C SER A 29 10.66 4.46 -14.25
N ILE A 30 9.35 4.41 -14.43
CA ILE A 30 8.55 3.20 -14.17
C ILE A 30 8.84 2.19 -15.29
N ARG A 31 10.06 1.65 -15.32
CA ARG A 31 10.50 0.65 -16.30
C ARG A 31 10.35 -0.78 -15.78
N ASN A 32 10.00 -0.95 -14.51
CA ASN A 32 10.11 -2.24 -13.85
C ASN A 32 8.80 -2.69 -13.21
N GLU A 33 7.89 -3.19 -14.05
CA GLU A 33 6.65 -3.85 -13.59
C GLU A 33 6.92 -4.99 -12.62
N ASN A 34 8.07 -5.68 -12.77
CA ASN A 34 8.47 -6.75 -11.86
C ASN A 34 8.76 -6.23 -10.44
N LEU A 35 9.28 -5.00 -10.31
CA LEU A 35 9.49 -4.40 -9.00
C LEU A 35 8.16 -4.02 -8.34
N LEU A 36 7.22 -3.47 -9.12
CA LEU A 36 5.86 -3.21 -8.62
C LEU A 36 5.21 -4.51 -8.17
N LYS A 37 5.23 -5.55 -9.01
CA LYS A 37 4.72 -6.87 -8.66
C LYS A 37 5.37 -7.43 -7.40
N LEU A 38 6.69 -7.30 -7.26
CA LEU A 38 7.40 -7.75 -6.07
C LEU A 38 6.95 -7.00 -4.81
N LEU A 39 6.81 -5.67 -4.86
CA LEU A 39 6.28 -4.90 -3.72
C LEU A 39 4.86 -5.34 -3.36
N CYS A 40 4.02 -5.62 -4.37
CA CYS A 40 2.67 -6.14 -4.18
C CYS A 40 2.67 -7.52 -3.51
N ASP A 41 3.49 -8.44 -4.01
CA ASP A 41 3.61 -9.82 -3.52
C ASP A 41 4.05 -9.85 -2.04
N TYR A 42 4.80 -8.84 -1.60
CA TYR A 42 5.25 -8.67 -0.22
C TYR A 42 4.29 -7.84 0.66
N GLY A 43 3.16 -7.37 0.13
CA GLY A 43 2.12 -6.69 0.91
C GLY A 43 2.22 -5.16 0.96
N ALA A 44 2.76 -4.51 -0.08
CA ALA A 44 2.74 -3.06 -0.16
C ALA A 44 1.29 -2.51 -0.14
N HIS A 45 1.00 -1.60 0.79
CA HIS A 45 -0.31 -0.96 0.91
C HIS A 45 -0.38 0.32 0.07
N LEU A 46 -1.52 0.51 -0.60
CA LEU A 46 -1.80 1.69 -1.42
C LEU A 46 -2.48 2.82 -0.66
N ASP A 47 -3.04 2.51 0.50
CA ASP A 47 -3.86 3.47 1.25
C ASP A 47 -3.03 4.36 2.17
N TYR A 48 -1.76 4.04 2.43
CA TYR A 48 -0.85 4.93 3.14
C TYR A 48 -0.72 6.26 2.39
N VAL A 49 -0.71 7.32 3.18
CA VAL A 49 -0.52 8.69 2.71
C VAL A 49 0.79 9.25 3.26
N ASN A 50 1.51 9.99 2.41
CA ASN A 50 2.72 10.72 2.81
C ASN A 50 2.37 12.00 3.61
N ASN A 51 3.37 12.82 3.94
CA ASN A 51 3.17 14.10 4.63
C ASN A 51 2.34 15.12 3.82
N LEU A 52 2.27 14.96 2.49
CA LEU A 52 1.44 15.77 1.59
C LEU A 52 0.00 15.25 1.48
N ARG A 53 -0.37 14.21 2.25
CA ARG A 53 -1.67 13.51 2.19
C ARG A 53 -1.94 12.83 0.85
N GLU A 54 -0.90 12.54 0.09
CA GLU A 54 -0.99 11.85 -1.19
C GLU A 54 -0.80 10.36 -0.98
N LYS A 55 -1.62 9.54 -1.64
CA LYS A 55 -1.35 8.10 -1.74
C LYS A 55 -0.30 7.84 -2.81
N ALA A 56 0.30 6.65 -2.79
CA ALA A 56 1.31 6.29 -3.78
C ALA A 56 0.82 6.44 -5.24
N ILE A 57 -0.47 6.18 -5.50
CA ILE A 57 -1.08 6.36 -6.83
C ILE A 57 -1.26 7.84 -7.24
N ASP A 58 -1.35 8.74 -6.26
CA ASP A 58 -1.56 10.17 -6.50
C ASP A 58 -0.25 10.84 -6.91
N VAL A 59 0.88 10.36 -6.37
CA VAL A 59 2.23 10.88 -6.68
C VAL A 59 2.65 10.63 -8.12
N THR A 60 2.12 9.59 -8.78
CA THR A 60 2.48 9.30 -10.17
C THR A 60 1.61 10.06 -11.16
N THR A 61 2.23 10.61 -12.20
CA THR A 61 1.54 11.17 -13.38
C THR A 61 1.38 10.14 -14.50
N ASN A 62 2.04 8.98 -14.39
CA ASN A 62 2.06 7.96 -15.43
C ASN A 62 0.77 7.13 -15.43
N LEU A 63 0.00 7.23 -16.52
CA LEU A 63 -1.27 6.53 -16.67
C LEU A 63 -1.11 5.00 -16.72
N ALA A 64 -0.04 4.49 -17.35
CA ALA A 64 0.22 3.06 -17.43
C ALA A 64 0.49 2.48 -16.03
N ALA A 65 1.25 3.20 -15.20
CA ALA A 65 1.48 2.81 -13.82
C ALA A 65 0.18 2.81 -13.00
N LYS A 66 -0.67 3.83 -13.15
CA LYS A 66 -2.00 3.87 -12.51
C LYS A 66 -2.85 2.66 -12.90
N GLN A 67 -2.86 2.29 -14.18
CA GLN A 67 -3.60 1.11 -14.65
C GLN A 67 -3.00 -0.20 -14.12
N LEU A 68 -1.68 -0.30 -14.04
CA LEU A 68 -1.01 -1.49 -13.54
C LEU A 68 -1.27 -1.69 -12.04
N ILE A 69 -1.20 -0.62 -11.25
CA ILE A 69 -1.59 -0.64 -9.84
C ILE A 69 -3.04 -1.07 -9.70
N LYS A 70 -3.97 -0.43 -10.43
CA LYS A 70 -5.39 -0.79 -10.37
C LYS A 70 -5.68 -2.24 -10.76
N SER A 71 -4.92 -2.79 -11.72
CA SER A 71 -5.14 -4.18 -12.20
C SER A 71 -4.44 -5.24 -11.34
N LYS A 72 -3.24 -4.96 -10.83
CA LYS A 72 -2.42 -5.92 -10.05
C LYS A 72 -2.66 -5.85 -8.55
N MET A 73 -2.98 -4.68 -8.02
CA MET A 73 -3.24 -4.50 -6.59
C MET A 73 -4.74 -4.59 -6.30
N GLN A 74 -5.38 -5.70 -6.71
CA GLN A 74 -6.65 -6.05 -6.11
C GLN A 74 -6.39 -6.27 -4.62
N LEU A 75 -6.85 -5.32 -3.81
CA LEU A 75 -6.86 -5.39 -2.35
C LEU A 75 -7.25 -6.82 -1.95
N ASN A 76 -6.37 -7.49 -1.20
CA ASN A 76 -6.72 -8.79 -0.63
C ASN A 76 -8.00 -8.64 0.22
N LEU A 77 -8.70 -9.75 0.45
CA LEU A 77 -9.98 -9.72 1.16
C LEU A 77 -9.89 -8.95 2.49
N LYS A 78 -8.77 -9.09 3.21
CA LYS A 78 -8.52 -8.39 4.49
C LYS A 78 -8.53 -6.87 4.33
N CYS A 79 -7.84 -6.33 3.33
CA CYS A 79 -7.82 -4.88 3.08
C CYS A 79 -9.18 -4.36 2.60
N ARG A 80 -9.91 -5.16 1.79
CA ARG A 80 -11.29 -4.81 1.41
C ARG A 80 -12.23 -4.77 2.61
N CYS A 81 -12.14 -5.76 3.50
CA CYS A 81 -12.91 -5.79 4.73
C CYS A 81 -12.56 -4.62 5.64
N ALA A 82 -11.28 -4.33 5.87
CA ALA A 82 -10.85 -3.19 6.67
C ALA A 82 -11.41 -1.86 6.16
N ARG A 83 -11.31 -1.65 4.84
CA ARG A 83 -11.85 -0.45 4.20
C ARG A 83 -13.37 -0.36 4.28
N LEU A 84 -14.10 -1.47 4.17
CA LEU A 84 -15.56 -1.49 4.32
C LEU A 84 -15.99 -1.21 5.76
N ILE A 85 -15.25 -1.72 6.75
CA ILE A 85 -15.49 -1.47 8.17
C ILE A 85 -15.35 0.03 8.46
N GLN A 86 -14.25 0.65 8.00
CA GLN A 86 -14.04 2.10 8.12
C GLN A 86 -15.14 2.91 7.41
N LEU A 87 -15.45 2.58 6.15
CA LEU A 87 -16.42 3.34 5.35
C LEU A 87 -17.85 3.29 5.91
N ASN A 88 -18.23 2.19 6.55
CA ASN A 88 -19.57 2.00 7.10
C ASN A 88 -19.65 2.25 8.62
N ASN A 89 -18.56 2.73 9.25
CA ASN A 89 -18.45 2.89 10.71
C ASN A 89 -18.93 1.65 11.49
N VAL A 90 -18.60 0.46 11.00
CA VAL A 90 -18.97 -0.80 11.67
C VAL A 90 -18.18 -0.88 12.97
N PRO A 91 -18.79 -1.11 14.14
CA PRO A 91 -18.04 -1.33 15.37
C PRO A 91 -17.28 -2.67 15.29
N PHE A 92 -15.96 -2.65 15.54
CA PHE A 92 -15.08 -3.82 15.38
C PHE A 92 -14.17 -4.11 16.58
N HIS A 93 -14.13 -3.22 17.58
CA HIS A 93 -13.37 -3.45 18.81
C HIS A 93 -13.98 -4.59 19.63
N GLY A 94 -13.17 -5.59 19.98
CA GLY A 94 -13.60 -6.79 20.72
C GLY A 94 -14.03 -7.95 19.83
N GLU A 95 -14.39 -7.69 18.57
CA GLU A 95 -14.78 -8.71 17.58
C GLU A 95 -13.59 -9.17 16.71
N LEU A 96 -12.61 -8.31 16.50
CA LEU A 96 -11.40 -8.60 15.73
C LEU A 96 -10.19 -8.90 16.62
N THR A 97 -9.30 -9.76 16.13
CA THR A 97 -7.97 -9.96 16.74
C THR A 97 -7.16 -8.67 16.71
N SER A 98 -6.26 -8.47 17.67
CA SER A 98 -5.45 -7.23 17.80
C SER A 98 -4.68 -6.88 16.52
N SER A 99 -4.20 -7.88 15.79
CA SER A 99 -3.52 -7.69 14.50
C SER A 99 -4.45 -7.19 13.39
N LEU A 100 -5.73 -7.57 13.41
CA LEU A 100 -6.73 -7.07 12.47
C LEU A 100 -7.26 -5.71 12.88
N VAL A 101 -7.46 -5.44 14.17
CA VAL A 101 -7.81 -4.09 14.68
C VAL A 101 -6.78 -3.08 14.19
N ARG A 102 -5.48 -3.38 14.35
CA ARG A 102 -4.39 -2.52 13.86
C ARG A 102 -4.46 -2.28 12.35
N LEU A 103 -4.81 -3.29 11.56
CA LEU A 103 -4.97 -3.18 10.10
C LEU A 103 -6.18 -2.31 9.70
N VAL A 104 -7.23 -2.26 10.52
CA VAL A 104 -8.40 -1.39 10.30
C VAL A 104 -8.13 0.05 10.77
N GLU A 105 -7.18 0.25 11.67
CA GLU A 105 -6.80 1.58 12.19
C GLU A 105 -5.68 2.25 11.39
N GLU A 106 -4.82 1.48 10.70
CA GLU A 106 -3.78 1.96 9.78
C GLU A 106 -4.35 2.63 8.52
#